data_AF-A0A095T6G9-F1
#
_entry.id   AF-A0A095T6G9-F1
#
_cell.length_a   1.000
_cell.length_b   1.000
_cell.length_c   1.000
_cell.angle_alpha   90.00
_cell.angle_beta   90.00
_cell.angle_gamma   90.00
#
_symmetry.space_group_name_H-M   'P 1'
#
loop_
_entity.id
_entity.type
_entity.pdbx_description
1 polymer ?
#
loop_
_entity_poly.entity_id
_entity_poly.type
_entity_poly.pdbx_seq_one_letter_code
_entity_poly.pdbx_strand_id
1 'polypeptide(L)'
;MPAMNFIVCWPDGSKDICYSPSTAISNHLQTGHDYRVEEFVLLATRALDEASERVKAKFGYYCSSAMDQFAAITLKARQFSAEQTVIVESIHAAEA
;
A
#
# COMPACT_ATOMS: atom_id res chain seq x y z
N MET A 1 15.83 -5.53 -6.07
CA MET A 1 14.63 -4.78 -5.65
C MET A 1 13.47 -5.53 -6.23
N PRO A 2 12.99 -6.57 -5.53
CA PRO A 2 11.72 -7.15 -5.90
C PRO A 2 10.65 -6.11 -5.59
N ALA A 3 9.72 -5.94 -6.51
CA ALA A 3 8.46 -5.32 -6.15
C ALA A 3 7.77 -6.20 -5.10
N MET A 4 6.87 -5.62 -4.31
CA MET A 4 6.08 -6.32 -3.32
C MET A 4 4.60 -6.10 -3.63
N ASN A 5 3.82 -7.16 -3.48
CA ASN A 5 2.38 -7.11 -3.52
C ASN A 5 1.84 -7.32 -2.10
N PHE A 6 0.86 -6.53 -1.72
CA PHE A 6 0.17 -6.68 -0.45
C PHE A 6 -1.34 -6.73 -0.67
N ILE A 7 -1.98 -7.64 0.06
CA ILE A 7 -3.42 -7.85 -0.01
C ILE A 7 -4.04 -7.16 1.20
N VAL A 8 -5.04 -6.33 0.96
CA VAL A 8 -5.81 -5.67 2.00
C VAL A 8 -7.26 -6.11 1.92
N CYS A 9 -7.85 -6.39 3.08
CA CYS A 9 -9.25 -6.71 3.25
C CYS A 9 -9.95 -5.46 3.78
N TRP A 10 -10.83 -4.90 2.95
CA TRP A 10 -11.69 -3.76 3.27
C TRP A 10 -12.79 -4.17 4.24
N PRO A 11 -13.43 -3.22 4.92
CA PRO A 11 -14.47 -3.50 5.92
C PRO A 11 -15.75 -4.12 5.35
N ASP A 12 -15.96 -4.10 4.03
CA ASP A 12 -17.04 -4.83 3.35
C ASP A 12 -16.68 -6.30 3.02
N GLY A 13 -15.45 -6.72 3.29
CA GLY A 13 -14.90 -8.02 2.91
C GLY A 13 -14.29 -8.06 1.51
N SER A 14 -14.30 -6.95 0.77
CA SER A 14 -13.58 -6.84 -0.50
C SER A 14 -12.08 -6.94 -0.27
N LYS A 15 -11.38 -7.68 -1.12
CA LYS A 15 -9.92 -7.78 -1.07
C LYS A 15 -9.31 -7.05 -2.26
N ASP A 16 -8.34 -6.18 -2.00
CA ASP A 16 -7.58 -5.48 -3.04
C ASP A 16 -6.10 -5.84 -2.97
N ILE A 17 -5.52 -6.04 -4.16
CA ILE A 17 -4.09 -6.36 -4.33
C ILE A 17 -3.38 -5.07 -4.70
N CYS A 18 -2.56 -4.59 -3.77
CA CYS A 18 -1.81 -3.36 -3.91
C CYS A 18 -0.35 -3.68 -4.24
N TYR A 19 0.21 -2.93 -5.18
CA TYR A 19 1.59 -3.04 -5.64
C TYR A 19 2.47 -1.97 -4.99
N SER A 20 3.63 -2.37 -4.51
CA SER A 20 4.69 -1.51 -3.99
C SER A 20 5.99 -1.82 -4.73
N PRO A 21 6.67 -0.83 -5.34
CA PRO A 21 7.94 -1.06 -6.05
C PRO A 21 9.14 -1.30 -5.11
N SER A 22 8.92 -1.30 -3.79
CA SER A 22 9.96 -1.43 -2.78
C SER A 22 9.48 -2.20 -1.54
N THR A 23 10.45 -2.63 -0.73
CA THR A 23 10.21 -3.32 0.55
C THR A 23 9.87 -2.38 1.70
N ALA A 24 9.88 -1.06 1.46
CA ALA A 24 9.51 -0.06 2.47
C ALA A 24 8.08 -0.27 3.01
N ILE A 25 7.18 -0.83 2.20
CA ILE A 25 5.80 -1.12 2.62
C ILE A 25 5.72 -2.00 3.86
N SER A 26 6.62 -2.98 4.01
CA SER A 26 6.69 -3.88 5.17
C SER A 26 7.18 -3.20 6.45
N ASN A 27 7.80 -2.01 6.35
CA ASN A 27 8.22 -1.24 7.53
C ASN A 27 7.09 -0.37 8.08
N HIS A 28 6.11 0.00 7.25
CA HIS A 28 4.99 0.87 7.62
C HIS A 28 3.70 0.09 7.87
N LEU A 29 3.48 -1.00 7.12
CA LEU A 29 2.31 -1.86 7.23
C LEU A 29 2.68 -3.23 7.78
N GLN A 30 1.89 -3.71 8.73
CA GLN A 30 2.04 -5.03 9.31
C GLN A 30 0.91 -5.97 8.85
N THR A 31 1.29 -7.18 8.43
CA THR A 31 0.34 -8.25 8.12
C THR A 31 -0.42 -8.70 9.35
N GLY A 32 -1.73 -8.91 9.20
CA GLY A 32 -2.64 -9.31 10.26
C GLY A 32 -3.02 -8.18 11.22
N HIS A 33 -2.64 -6.94 10.92
CA HIS A 33 -3.00 -5.77 11.73
C HIS A 33 -4.21 -5.05 11.13
N ASP A 34 -5.14 -4.67 12.00
CA ASP A 34 -6.28 -3.82 11.68
C ASP A 34 -5.90 -2.35 11.80
N TYR A 35 -5.98 -1.63 10.68
CA TYR A 35 -5.77 -0.19 10.64
C TYR A 35 -7.09 0.51 10.37
N ARG A 36 -7.30 1.71 10.90
CA ARG A 36 -8.41 2.55 10.43
C ARG A 36 -8.20 2.92 8.97
N VAL A 37 -9.28 3.08 8.20
CA VAL A 37 -9.19 3.47 6.78
C VAL A 37 -8.38 4.75 6.60
N GLU A 38 -8.59 5.76 7.45
CA GLU A 38 -7.79 7.00 7.40
C GLU A 38 -6.29 6.76 7.67
N GLU A 39 -6.01 5.91 8.65
CA GLU A 39 -4.65 5.64 9.13
C GLU A 39 -3.89 4.81 8.11
N PHE A 40 -4.56 3.81 7.54
CA PHE A 40 -4.05 3.00 6.45
C PHE A 40 -3.71 3.86 5.22
N VAL A 41 -4.58 4.78 4.81
CA VAL A 41 -4.29 5.67 3.68
C VAL A 41 -3.06 6.53 4.00
N LEU A 42 -2.94 7.07 5.21
CA LEU A 42 -1.79 7.87 5.64
C LEU A 42 -0.49 7.03 5.63
N LEU A 43 -0.52 5.83 6.19
CA LEU A 43 0.61 4.90 6.25
C LEU A 43 1.02 4.44 4.85
N ALA A 44 0.06 4.05 4.00
CA ALA A 44 0.30 3.68 2.62
C ALA A 44 0.92 4.83 1.82
N THR A 45 0.47 6.07 2.04
CA THR A 45 1.07 7.26 1.40
C THR A 45 2.56 7.37 1.76
N ARG A 46 2.87 7.33 3.05
CA ARG A 46 4.25 7.45 3.55
C ARG A 46 5.14 6.31 3.06
N ALA A 47 4.61 5.10 3.06
CA ALA A 47 5.30 3.92 2.60
C ALA A 47 5.62 3.96 1.10
N LEU A 48 4.66 4.39 0.28
CA LEU A 48 4.82 4.51 -1.17
C LEU A 48 5.73 5.69 -1.55
N ASP A 49 5.68 6.79 -0.80
CA ASP A 49 6.59 7.92 -0.96
C ASP A 49 8.03 7.50 -0.68
N GLU A 50 8.30 6.87 0.48
CA GLU A 50 9.62 6.31 0.81
C GLU A 50 10.07 5.27 -0.22
N ALA A 51 9.16 4.40 -0.67
CA ALA A 51 9.44 3.43 -1.73
C ALA A 51 9.88 4.14 -3.03
N SER A 52 9.18 5.20 -3.42
CA SER A 52 9.46 5.99 -4.62
C SER A 52 10.79 6.74 -4.50
N GLU A 53 11.11 7.31 -3.34
CA GLU A 53 12.40 7.95 -3.08
C GLU A 53 13.57 6.96 -3.21
N ARG A 54 13.42 5.74 -2.69
CA ARG A 54 14.44 4.68 -2.82
C ARG A 54 14.61 4.23 -4.26
N VAL A 55 13.52 4.10 -5.01
CA VAL A 55 13.54 3.78 -6.44
C VAL A 55 14.22 4.92 -7.20
N LYS A 56 13.87 6.18 -6.94
CA LYS A 56 14.52 7.36 -7.54
C LYS A 56 16.02 7.40 -7.23
N ALA A 57 16.42 7.13 -5.99
CA ALA A 57 17.83 7.12 -5.59
C ALA A 57 18.64 6.04 -6.32
N LYS A 58 18.02 4.92 -6.69
CA LYS A 58 18.71 3.80 -7.36
C LYS A 58 18.57 3.80 -8.88
N PHE A 59 17.42 4.19 -9.42
CA PHE A 59 17.08 4.11 -10.84
C PHE A 59 16.94 5.49 -11.51
N GLY A 60 16.85 6.57 -10.75
CA GLY A 60 16.79 7.94 -11.28
C GLY A 60 15.40 8.41 -11.72
N TYR A 61 14.34 7.62 -11.53
CA TYR A 61 12.95 7.97 -11.88
C TYR A 61 11.97 7.70 -10.74
N TYR A 62 10.87 8.48 -10.72
CA TYR A 62 9.72 8.23 -9.84
C TYR A 62 8.87 7.11 -10.41
N CYS A 63 8.35 6.24 -9.53
CA CYS A 63 7.50 5.13 -9.96
C CYS A 63 6.05 5.59 -10.09
N SER A 64 5.57 5.82 -11.33
CA SER A 64 4.17 6.16 -11.60
C SER A 64 3.20 5.11 -11.05
N SER A 65 3.60 3.83 -11.12
CA SER A 65 2.80 2.71 -10.59
C SER A 65 2.52 2.83 -9.09
N ALA A 66 3.43 3.41 -8.31
CA ALA A 66 3.18 3.66 -6.89
C ALA A 66 2.12 4.75 -6.67
N MET A 67 2.16 5.82 -7.48
CA MET A 67 1.16 6.90 -7.42
C MET A 67 -0.22 6.42 -7.88
N ASP A 68 -0.28 5.65 -8.96
CA ASP A 68 -1.53 5.04 -9.45
C ASP A 68 -2.13 4.14 -8.38
N GLN A 69 -1.29 3.36 -7.70
CA GLN A 69 -1.76 2.46 -6.67
C GLN A 69 -2.23 3.19 -5.42
N PHE A 70 -1.55 4.27 -5.04
CA PHE A 70 -2.01 5.16 -3.98
C PHE A 70 -3.38 5.78 -4.31
N ALA A 71 -3.57 6.24 -5.55
CA ALA A 71 -4.82 6.82 -6.00
C ALA A 71 -5.96 5.79 -5.97
N ALA A 72 -5.70 4.56 -6.40
CA ALA A 72 -6.66 3.47 -6.35
C ALA A 72 -7.09 3.14 -4.92
N ILE A 73 -6.13 2.99 -4.00
CA ILE A 73 -6.38 2.76 -2.57
C ILE A 73 -7.20 3.91 -1.97
N THR A 74 -6.81 5.15 -2.23
CA THR A 74 -7.51 6.34 -1.69
C THR A 74 -8.92 6.46 -2.23
N LEU A 75 -9.12 6.19 -3.52
CA LEU A 75 -10.44 6.20 -4.15
C LEU A 75 -11.36 5.13 -3.55
N LYS A 76 -10.81 3.93 -3.29
CA LYS A 76 -11.52 2.83 -2.65
C LYS A 76 -11.82 3.13 -1.19
N ALA A 77 -10.86 3.68 -0.45
CA ALA A 77 -11.01 4.13 0.93
C ALA A 77 -12.14 5.16 1.10
N ARG A 78 -12.33 6.06 0.11
CA ARG A 78 -13.45 7.03 0.11
C ARG A 78 -14.84 6.40 0.06
N GLN A 79 -14.96 5.13 -0.34
CA GLN A 79 -16.23 4.40 -0.31
C GLN A 79 -16.58 3.90 1.10
N PHE A 80 -15.61 3.95 2.01
CA PHE A 80 -15.72 3.50 3.39
C PHE A 80 -15.61 4.69 4.35
N SER A 81 -16.08 4.52 5.58
CA SER A 81 -15.92 5.53 6.63
C SER A 81 -14.51 5.47 7.21
N ALA A 82 -13.95 6.61 7.57
CA ALA A 82 -12.61 6.71 8.18
C ALA A 82 -12.46 5.86 9.46
N GLU A 83 -13.56 5.68 10.20
CA GLU A 83 -13.64 4.87 11.42
C GLU A 83 -13.64 3.36 11.18
N GLN A 84 -13.91 2.92 9.93
CA GLN A 84 -13.87 1.49 9.60
C GLN A 84 -12.43 0.99 9.56
N THR A 85 -12.27 -0.32 9.74
CA THR A 85 -10.96 -0.97 9.78
C THR A 85 -10.68 -1.73 8.48
N VAL A 86 -9.45 -1.62 8.00
CA VAL A 86 -8.88 -2.40 6.89
C VAL A 86 -7.78 -3.29 7.45
N ILE A 87 -7.73 -4.54 7.00
CA ILE A 87 -6.78 -5.53 7.51
C ILE A 87 -5.80 -5.86 6.39
N VAL A 88 -4.50 -5.81 6.67
CA VAL A 88 -3.49 -6.27 5.72
C VAL A 88 -3.40 -7.79 5.82
N GLU A 89 -3.97 -8.53 4.88
CA GLU A 89 -3.97 -9.99 4.93
C GLU A 89 -2.60 -10.61 4.73
N SER A 90 -1.83 -10.10 3.75
CA SER A 90 -0.55 -10.70 3.38
C SER A 90 0.30 -9.71 2.59
N ILE A 91 1.61 -9.72 2.83
CA ILE A 91 2.61 -8.98 2.04
C ILE A 91 3.60 -10.02 1.50
N HIS A 92 3.78 -10.06 0.19
CA HIS A 92 4.71 -10.98 -0.49
C HIS A 92 5.48 -10.25 -1.59
N ALA A 93 6.59 -10.81 -2.02
CA ALA A 93 7.29 -10.29 -3.20
C ALA A 93 6.39 -10.47 -4.43
N ALA A 94 6.27 -9.44 -5.26
CA ALA A 94 5.66 -9.54 -6.57
C ALA A 94 6.57 -10.41 -7.44
N GLU A 95 6.12 -11.63 -7.75
CA GLU A 95 6.79 -12.48 -8.74
C GLU A 95 6.72 -11.81 -10.13
N ALA A 96 7.85 -11.82 -10.83
CA ALA A 96 8.07 -11.16 -12.12
C ALA A 96 7.73 -12.08 -13.29
#